data_AF-A0A2L2N538-F1
#
_entry.id   AF-A0A2L2N538-F1
#
_cell.length_a   1.000
_cell.length_b   1.000
_cell.length_c   1.000
_cell.angle_alpha   90.00
_cell.angle_beta   90.00
_cell.angle_gamma   90.00
#
_symmetry.space_group_name_H-M   'P 1'
#
loop_
_entity.id
_entity.type
_entity.pdbx_description
1 polymer ?
#
loop_
_entity_poly.entity_id
_entity_poly.type
_entity_poly.pdbx_seq_one_letter_code
_entity_poly.pdbx_strand_id
1 'polypeptide(L)' 'MLVKSIEKRVQELNENLELSLDEIFDTVCQEYNLNAVAIEEALGCKCPFALIGFITTLKSADPGSYTQYKY' A
#
# COMPACT_ATOMS: atom_id res chain seq x y z
N MET A 1 -10.96 9.24 0.41
CA MET A 1 -11.19 7.82 0.69
C MET A 1 -10.04 6.91 0.19
N LEU A 2 -8.77 7.34 0.22
CA LEU A 2 -7.63 6.57 -0.33
C LEU A 2 -7.41 5.21 0.34
N VAL A 3 -7.40 5.18 1.69
CA VAL A 3 -7.19 3.93 2.46
C VAL A 3 -8.22 2.88 2.08
N LYS A 4 -9.51 3.27 2.05
CA LYS A 4 -10.60 2.37 1.66
C LYS A 4 -10.46 1.87 0.22
N SER A 5 -9.93 2.69 -0.69
CA SER A 5 -9.66 2.27 -2.08
C SER A 5 -8.53 1.25 -2.14
N ILE A 6 -7.41 1.51 -1.46
CA ILE A 6 -6.27 0.59 -1.36
C ILE A 6 -6.71 -0.74 -0.72
N GLU A 7 -7.45 -0.68 0.38
CA GLU A 7 -7.98 -1.86 1.08
C GLU A 7 -8.88 -2.71 0.19
N LYS A 8 -9.84 -2.08 -0.51
CA LYS A 8 -10.69 -2.77 -1.47
C LYS A 8 -9.87 -3.41 -2.60
N ARG A 9 -8.85 -2.72 -3.09
CA ARG A 9 -8.02 -3.20 -4.19
C ARG A 9 -7.14 -4.39 -3.78
N VAL A 10 -6.53 -4.33 -2.59
CA VAL A 10 -5.81 -5.46 -2.00
C VAL A 10 -6.73 -6.68 -1.87
N GLN A 11 -7.97 -6.49 -1.42
CA GLN A 11 -8.94 -7.57 -1.31
C GLN A 11 -9.27 -8.18 -2.69
N GLU A 12 -9.58 -7.36 -3.69
CA GLU A 12 -9.87 -7.84 -5.06
C GLU A 12 -8.71 -8.63 -5.69
N LEU A 13 -7.47 -8.20 -5.44
CA LEU A 13 -6.28 -8.88 -5.94
C LEU A 13 -5.98 -10.15 -5.15
N ASN A 14 -6.20 -10.17 -3.83
CA ASN A 14 -6.01 -11.34 -2.99
C ASN A 14 -7.06 -12.45 -3.24
N GLU A 15 -8.27 -12.08 -3.65
CA GLU A 15 -9.31 -13.03 -4.06
C GLU A 15 -9.02 -13.68 -5.43
N ASN A 16 -8.25 -13.00 -6.28
CA ASN A 16 -7.68 -13.60 -7.49
C ASN A 16 -6.40 -14.35 -7.10
N LEU A 17 -6.51 -15.66 -6.86
CA LEU A 17 -5.44 -16.57 -6.41
C LEU A 17 -4.20 -16.69 -7.34
N GLU A 18 -4.09 -15.83 -8.35
CA GLU A 18 -3.02 -15.83 -9.35
C GLU A 18 -1.80 -15.00 -8.92
N LEU A 19 -1.95 -14.10 -7.94
CA LEU A 19 -0.87 -13.21 -7.49
C LEU A 19 -0.36 -13.59 -6.09
N SER A 20 0.96 -13.54 -5.92
CA SER A 20 1.59 -13.57 -4.61
C SER A 20 1.39 -12.25 -3.84
N LEU A 21 1.57 -12.27 -2.51
CA LEU A 21 1.45 -11.06 -1.69
C LEU A 21 2.43 -9.95 -2.14
N ASP A 22 3.64 -10.31 -2.54
CA ASP A 22 4.64 -9.35 -3.03
C ASP A 22 4.19 -8.69 -4.33
N GLU A 23 3.62 -9.47 -5.26
CA GLU A 23 3.08 -8.94 -6.52
C GLU A 23 1.85 -8.05 -6.29
N ILE A 24 0.99 -8.41 -5.33
CA ILE A 24 -0.14 -7.57 -4.93
C ILE A 24 0.37 -6.24 -4.35
N PHE A 25 1.40 -6.28 -3.51
CA PHE A 25 1.99 -5.09 -2.91
C PHE A 25 2.56 -4.15 -3.98
N ASP A 26 3.38 -4.68 -4.89
CA ASP A 26 3.99 -3.91 -5.97
C ASP A 26 2.91 -3.35 -6.92
N THR A 27 1.91 -4.16 -7.28
CA THR A 27 0.77 -3.74 -8.13
C THR A 27 0.01 -2.58 -7.49
N VAL A 28 -0.36 -2.71 -6.22
CA VAL A 28 -1.10 -1.65 -5.51
C VAL A 28 -0.24 -0.41 -5.37
N CYS A 29 1.05 -0.53 -5.04
CA CYS A 29 1.92 0.63 -4.99
C CYS A 29 1.99 1.34 -6.35
N GLN A 30 2.11 0.61 -7.44
CA GLN A 30 2.11 1.16 -8.79
C GLN A 30 0.79 1.85 -9.14
N GLU A 31 -0.36 1.20 -8.92
CA GLU A 31 -1.69 1.75 -9.26
C GLU A 31 -2.01 3.05 -8.51
N TYR A 32 -1.48 3.22 -7.30
CA TYR A 32 -1.71 4.40 -6.46
C TYR A 32 -0.57 5.42 -6.46
N ASN A 33 0.42 5.26 -7.36
CA ASN A 33 1.63 6.09 -7.46
C ASN A 33 2.38 6.19 -6.12
N LEU A 34 2.52 5.08 -5.42
CA LEU A 34 3.26 4.96 -4.17
C LEU A 34 4.68 4.47 -4.44
N ASN A 35 5.65 5.00 -3.70
CA ASN A 35 7.02 4.55 -3.73
C ASN A 35 7.16 3.22 -2.99
N ALA A 36 7.02 2.12 -3.75
CA ALA A 36 7.12 0.76 -3.23
C ALA A 36 8.42 0.50 -2.46
N VAL A 37 9.56 1.00 -2.97
CA VAL A 37 10.87 0.82 -2.33
C VAL A 37 10.93 1.51 -0.98
N ALA A 38 10.54 2.79 -0.90
CA ALA A 38 10.55 3.52 0.36
C ALA A 38 9.57 2.94 1.40
N ILE A 39 8.43 2.42 0.95
CA ILE A 39 7.46 1.78 1.83
C ILE A 39 7.95 0.40 2.29
N GLU A 40 8.55 -0.39 1.40
CA GLU A 40 9.17 -1.66 1.74
C GLU A 40 10.28 -1.48 2.78
N GLU A 41 11.15 -0.48 2.60
CA GLU A 41 12.19 -0.13 3.58
C GLU A 41 11.59 0.26 4.94
N ALA A 42 10.48 1.00 4.96
CA ALA A 42 9.80 1.40 6.19
C ALA A 42 9.07 0.23 6.88
N LEU A 43 8.55 -0.73 6.12
CA LEU A 43 7.79 -1.87 6.62
C LEU A 43 8.64 -3.11 6.90
N GLY A 44 9.82 -3.21 6.28
CA GLY A 44 10.67 -4.41 6.28
C GLY A 44 10.06 -5.61 5.52
N CYS A 45 8.98 -5.40 4.75
CA CYS A 45 8.32 -6.44 3.97
C CYS A 45 7.43 -5.86 2.86
N LYS A 46 7.15 -6.68 1.84
CA LYS A 46 6.16 -6.41 0.78
C LYS A 46 4.78 -6.98 1.13
N CYS A 47 4.25 -6.64 2.30
CA CYS A 47 2.95 -7.14 2.75
C CYS A 47 1.83 -6.13 2.39
N PRO A 48 0.85 -6.50 1.53
CA PRO A 48 -0.26 -5.61 1.15
C PRO A 48 -1.13 -5.19 2.34
N PHE A 49 -1.26 -6.05 3.35
CA PHE A 49 -2.03 -5.74 4.56
C PHE A 49 -1.28 -4.77 5.47
N ALA A 50 0.05 -4.88 5.55
CA ALA A 50 0.89 -3.92 6.26
C ALA A 50 0.86 -2.54 5.60
N LEU A 51 0.82 -2.49 4.26
CA LEU A 51 0.64 -1.25 3.49
C LEU A 51 -0.64 -0.50 3.91
N ILE A 52 -1.78 -1.19 4.05
CA ILE A 52 -3.05 -0.57 4.49
C ILE A 52 -2.87 0.10 5.86
N GLY A 53 -2.29 -0.61 6.83
CA GLY A 53 -2.02 -0.10 8.17
C GLY A 53 -1.06 1.09 8.17
N PHE A 54 -0.02 1.02 7.35
CA PHE A 54 0.98 2.08 7.19
C PHE A 54 0.36 3.38 6.68
N ILE A 55 -0.38 3.33 5.56
CA ILE A 55 -1.03 4.51 4.99
C ILE A 55 -2.09 5.08 5.94
N THR A 56 -2.81 4.22 6.67
CA THR A 56 -3.77 4.65 7.71
C THR A 56 -3.09 5.44 8.82
N THR A 57 -1.94 4.95 9.27
CA THR A 57 -1.14 5.60 10.33
C THR A 57 -0.59 6.94 9.86
N LEU A 58 0.01 6.99 8.66
CA LEU A 58 0.53 8.23 8.08
C LEU A 58 -0.54 9.31 7.98
N LYS A 59 -1.72 8.96 7.47
CA LYS A 59 -2.84 9.91 7.37
C LYS A 59 -3.35 10.40 8.71
N SER A 60 -3.30 9.56 9.73
CA SER A 60 -3.78 9.89 11.07
C SER A 60 -2.78 10.78 11.81
N ALA A 61 -1.47 10.62 11.56
CA ALA A 61 -0.42 11.43 12.14
C ALA A 61 -0.36 12.84 11.53
N ASP A 62 -0.36 12.94 10.21
CA ASP A 62 -0.42 14.21 9.47
C ASP A 62 -0.97 13.96 8.05
N PRO A 63 -2.06 14.64 7.63
CA PRO A 63 -2.61 14.51 6.29
C PRO A 63 -1.62 14.74 5.14
N GLY A 64 -0.49 15.41 5.37
CA GLY A 64 0.61 15.60 4.41
C GLY A 64 1.67 14.50 4.44
N SER A 65 1.79 13.70 5.50
CA SER A 65 2.87 12.72 5.67
C SER A 65 2.90 11.59 4.64
N TYR A 66 1.83 11.41 3.87
CA TYR A 66 1.79 10.41 2.79
C TYR A 66 2.41 10.91 1.47
N THR A 67 2.60 12.23 1.29
CA THR A 67 3.14 12.78 0.03
C THR A 67 4.61 12.46 -0.17
N GLN A 68 5.37 12.23 0.91
CA GLN A 68 6.76 11.79 0.83
C GLN A 68 6.92 10.37 0.24
N TYR A 69 5.84 9.59 0.21
CA TYR A 69 5.79 8.24 -0.38
C TYR A 69 5.07 8.23 -1.72
N LYS A 70 4.85 9.39 -2.36
CA LYS A 70 4.26 9.49 -3.69
C LYS A 70 5.29 9.87 -4.74
N TYR A 71 5.09 9.38 -5.96
CA TYR A 71 5.73 9.90 -7.17
C TYR A 71 4.93 11.08 -7.75
#